data_AF-A0A833TYV2-F1
#
_entry.id   AF-A0A833TYV2-F1
#
_cell.length_a   1.000
_cell.length_b   1.000
_cell.length_c   1.000
_cell.angle_alpha   90.00
_cell.angle_beta   90.00
_cell.angle_gamma   90.00
#
_symmetry.space_group_name_H-M   'P 1'
#
loop_
_entity.id
_entity.type
_entity.pdbx_description
1 polymer ?
#
loop_
_entity_poly.entity_id
_entity_poly.type
_entity_poly.pdbx_seq_one_letter_code
_entity_poly.pdbx_strand_id
1 'polypeptide(L)'
;MQIQAVVKKYDILFIADEVICGFGRLGTMFGCDKYNIKPDLVSLAKALSSAYMPIGTVLVNPEVSEVIHSQSNKLGTFSHGFTYFGHLVSCVVAIEALKIY
;
A
#
# COMPACT_ATOMS: atom_id res chain seq x y z
N MET A 1 12.63 -13.45 -5.72
CA MET A 1 13.21 -14.09 -4.52
C MET A 1 12.58 -15.46 -4.29
N GLN A 2 13.30 -16.41 -3.67
CA GLN A 2 12.79 -17.76 -3.36
C GLN A 2 11.44 -17.74 -2.61
N ILE A 3 11.23 -16.76 -1.72
CA ILE A 3 9.99 -16.66 -0.93
C ILE A 3 8.74 -16.42 -1.78
N GLN A 4 8.81 -15.55 -2.80
CA GLN A 4 7.66 -15.28 -3.68
C GLN A 4 7.23 -16.50 -4.48
N ALA A 5 8.19 -17.35 -4.88
CA ALA A 5 7.88 -18.60 -5.57
C ALA A 5 7.15 -19.58 -4.64
N VAL A 6 7.54 -19.63 -3.36
CA VAL A 6 6.91 -20.48 -2.35
C VAL A 6 5.49 -20.03 -2.08
N VAL A 7 5.27 -18.77 -1.70
CA VAL A 7 3.91 -18.28 -1.37
C VAL A 7 2.97 -18.41 -2.57
N LYS A 8 3.45 -18.14 -3.79
CA LYS A 8 2.66 -18.31 -5.02
C LYS A 8 2.28 -19.77 -5.28
N LYS A 9 3.15 -20.74 -4.97
CA LYS A 9 2.84 -22.17 -5.10
C LYS A 9 1.68 -22.60 -4.21
N TYR A 10 1.52 -21.95 -3.06
CA TYR A 10 0.51 -22.30 -2.05
C TYR A 10 -0.67 -21.33 -2.01
N ASP A 11 -0.81 -20.46 -3.03
CA ASP A 11 -1.89 -19.47 -3.11
C ASP A 11 -1.97 -18.56 -1.86
N ILE A 12 -0.80 -18.12 -1.40
CA ILE A 12 -0.65 -17.23 -0.24
C ILE A 12 -0.32 -15.82 -0.74
N LEU A 13 -1.13 -14.84 -0.32
CA LEU A 13 -0.90 -13.43 -0.62
C LEU A 13 0.43 -12.94 -0.04
N PHE A 14 1.12 -12.09 -0.80
CA PHE A 14 2.37 -11.47 -0.39
C PHE A 14 2.17 -9.97 -0.12
N ILE A 15 2.47 -9.54 1.10
CA ILE A 15 2.38 -8.13 1.51
C ILE A 15 3.79 -7.56 1.60
N ALA A 16 4.04 -6.46 0.90
CA ALA A 16 5.26 -5.68 1.07
C ALA A 16 5.04 -4.57 2.09
N ASP A 17 5.83 -4.55 3.16
CA ASP A 17 5.88 -3.42 4.08
C ASP A 17 6.89 -2.37 3.58
N GLU A 18 6.37 -1.32 2.98
CA GLU A 18 7.15 -0.22 2.40
C GLU A 18 7.14 1.02 3.31
N VAL A 19 6.73 0.87 4.58
CA VAL A 19 6.63 2.00 5.51
C VAL A 19 7.99 2.70 5.68
N ILE A 20 9.11 1.98 5.64
CA ILE A 20 10.47 2.57 5.66
C ILE A 20 11.05 2.67 4.26
N CYS A 21 10.87 1.63 3.45
CA CYS A 21 11.60 1.42 2.21
C CYS A 21 11.08 2.27 1.04
N GLY A 22 9.83 2.71 1.09
CA GLY A 22 9.21 3.52 0.06
C GLY A 22 9.78 4.94 -0.02
N PHE A 23 9.40 5.63 -1.10
CA PHE A 23 9.69 7.04 -1.35
C PHE A 23 11.19 7.36 -1.38
N GLY A 24 11.97 6.55 -2.13
CA GLY A 24 13.37 6.86 -2.42
C GLY A 24 14.39 6.41 -1.37
N ARG A 25 13.96 5.87 -0.21
CA ARG A 25 14.86 5.50 0.89
C ARG A 25 16.01 4.58 0.45
N LEU A 26 15.73 3.66 -0.46
CA LEU A 26 16.71 2.67 -0.93
C LEU A 26 17.38 3.03 -2.27
N GLY A 27 17.15 4.25 -2.79
CA GLY A 27 17.60 4.69 -4.12
C GLY A 27 16.65 4.31 -5.27
N THR A 28 15.49 3.75 -4.95
CA THR A 28 14.37 3.45 -5.87
C THR A 28 13.08 3.96 -5.25
N MET A 29 12.02 4.14 -6.07
CA MET A 29 10.73 4.64 -5.56
C MET A 29 10.18 3.73 -4.46
N PHE A 30 10.17 2.42 -4.67
CA PHE A 30 9.85 1.42 -3.63
C PHE A 30 10.99 0.41 -3.46
N GLY A 31 11.08 -0.22 -2.28
CA GLY A 31 11.94 -1.38 -2.08
C GLY A 31 11.58 -2.53 -3.01
N CYS A 32 10.31 -2.66 -3.37
CA CYS A 32 9.82 -3.62 -4.35
C CYS A 32 10.50 -3.47 -5.70
N ASP A 33 10.72 -2.24 -6.16
CA ASP A 33 11.42 -1.99 -7.43
C ASP A 33 12.87 -2.48 -7.36
N LYS A 34 13.56 -2.19 -6.25
CA LYS A 34 14.96 -2.59 -6.03
C LYS A 34 15.16 -4.10 -6.02
N TYR A 35 14.24 -4.82 -5.39
CA TYR A 35 14.34 -6.27 -5.20
C TYR A 35 13.49 -7.08 -6.20
N ASN A 36 12.87 -6.41 -7.18
CA ASN A 36 11.94 -7.00 -8.15
C ASN A 36 10.84 -7.84 -7.47
N ILE A 37 10.24 -7.26 -6.43
CA ILE A 37 9.14 -7.85 -5.67
C ILE A 37 7.83 -7.46 -6.35
N LYS A 38 6.92 -8.43 -6.45
CA LYS A 38 5.57 -8.25 -6.98
C LYS A 38 4.57 -8.60 -5.87
N PRO A 39 4.18 -7.61 -5.05
CA PRO A 39 3.27 -7.82 -3.94
C PRO A 39 1.80 -7.76 -4.36
N ASP A 40 0.95 -8.39 -3.57
CA ASP A 40 -0.51 -8.30 -3.69
C ASP A 40 -1.07 -7.10 -2.93
N LEU A 41 -0.43 -6.74 -1.82
CA LEU A 41 -0.73 -5.54 -1.04
C LEU A 41 0.56 -4.83 -0.60
N VAL A 42 0.50 -3.51 -0.41
CA VAL A 42 1.63 -2.70 0.06
C VAL A 42 1.19 -1.78 1.19
N SER A 43 1.89 -1.80 2.33
CA SER A 43 1.69 -0.79 3.39
C SER A 43 2.62 0.41 3.23
N LEU A 44 2.06 1.61 3.33
CA LEU A 44 2.76 2.90 3.16
C LEU A 44 2.42 3.84 4.33
N ALA A 45 3.42 4.55 4.84
CA ALA A 45 3.29 5.65 5.81
C ALA A 45 4.60 6.45 5.83
N LYS A 46 5.00 7.02 6.99
CA LYS A 46 6.27 7.74 7.23
C LYS A 46 6.60 8.75 6.11
N ALA A 47 7.47 8.35 5.16
CA ALA A 47 7.88 9.20 4.05
C ALA A 47 6.75 9.49 3.05
N LEU A 48 5.58 8.83 3.14
CA LEU A 48 4.39 9.20 2.36
C LEU A 48 4.02 10.68 2.50
N SER A 49 4.18 11.25 3.70
CA SER A 49 3.99 12.69 3.96
C SER A 49 5.27 13.38 4.45
N SER A 50 6.44 12.74 4.32
CA SER A 50 7.68 13.18 5.00
C SER A 50 7.48 13.45 6.50
N ALA A 51 6.57 12.72 7.15
CA ALA A 51 6.16 12.93 8.54
C ALA A 51 5.54 14.32 8.88
N TYR A 52 5.20 15.15 7.89
CA TYR A 52 4.54 16.45 8.13
C TYR A 52 3.11 16.29 8.67
N MET A 53 2.40 15.25 8.24
CA MET A 53 1.04 14.94 8.69
C MET A 53 0.85 13.41 8.85
N PRO A 54 0.06 12.94 9.83
CA PRO A 54 -0.27 11.53 9.95
C PRO A 54 -1.04 11.02 8.73
N ILE A 55 -0.49 10.03 8.04
CA ILE A 55 -1.15 9.33 6.94
C ILE A 55 -0.58 7.91 6.81
N GLY A 56 -1.47 6.97 6.53
CA GLY A 56 -1.13 5.60 6.17
C GLY A 56 -2.06 5.11 5.07
N THR A 57 -1.54 4.25 4.21
CA THR A 57 -2.24 3.71 3.05
C THR A 57 -1.92 2.23 2.89
N VAL A 58 -2.90 1.47 2.43
CA VAL A 58 -2.70 0.12 1.88
C VAL A 58 -3.01 0.19 0.40
N LEU A 59 -2.01 -0.10 -0.45
CA LEU A 59 -2.25 -0.36 -1.86
C LEU A 59 -2.72 -1.80 -2.02
N VAL A 60 -3.69 -2.03 -2.90
CA VAL A 60 -4.33 -3.32 -3.12
C VAL A 60 -4.30 -3.61 -4.61
N ASN A 61 -3.86 -4.80 -5.01
CA ASN A 61 -3.88 -5.20 -6.41
C ASN A 61 -5.32 -5.40 -6.94
N PRO A 62 -5.52 -5.45 -8.28
CA PRO A 62 -6.85 -5.61 -8.85
C PRO A 62 -7.58 -6.89 -8.43
N GLU A 63 -6.85 -7.99 -8.23
CA GLU A 63 -7.43 -9.30 -7.87
C GLU A 63 -8.08 -9.27 -6.49
N VAL A 64 -7.36 -8.76 -5.47
CA VAL A 64 -7.89 -8.59 -4.11
C VAL A 64 -9.00 -7.54 -4.09
N SER A 65 -8.85 -6.45 -4.84
CA SER A 65 -9.88 -5.41 -4.95
C SER A 65 -11.19 -5.94 -5.54
N GLU A 66 -11.13 -6.82 -6.54
CA GLU A 66 -12.31 -7.43 -7.16
C GLU A 66 -13.04 -8.37 -6.19
N VAL A 67 -12.30 -9.12 -5.37
CA VAL A 67 -12.91 -9.94 -4.31
C VAL A 67 -13.66 -9.06 -3.32
N ILE A 68 -13.06 -7.96 -2.85
CA ILE A 68 -13.73 -7.02 -1.92
C ILE A 68 -14.99 -6.44 -2.57
N HIS A 69 -14.89 -6.00 -3.83
CA HIS A 69 -16.01 -5.39 -4.55
C HIS A 69 -17.16 -6.38 -4.77
N SER A 70 -16.87 -7.56 -5.31
CA SER A 70 -17.87 -8.59 -5.61
C SER A 70 -18.57 -9.13 -4.35
N GLN A 71 -17.87 -9.24 -3.23
CA GLN A 71 -18.47 -9.62 -1.95
C GLN A 71 -19.28 -8.49 -1.33
N SER A 72 -18.86 -7.23 -1.49
CA SER A 72 -19.63 -6.08 -1.00
C SER A 72 -21.00 -5.97 -1.67
N ASN A 73 -21.10 -6.37 -2.94
CA ASN A 73 -22.37 -6.44 -3.66
C ASN A 73 -23.34 -7.52 -3.11
N LYS A 74 -22.83 -8.52 -2.39
CA LYS A 74 -23.62 -9.65 -1.85
C LYS A 74 -23.92 -9.51 -0.37
N LEU A 75 -22.93 -9.04 0.39
CA LEU A 75 -22.95 -9.00 1.86
C LEU A 75 -23.23 -7.61 2.42
N GLY A 76 -23.29 -6.59 1.55
CA GLY A 76 -23.39 -5.19 1.93
C GLY A 76 -22.02 -4.50 1.96
N THR A 77 -22.02 -3.22 2.34
CA THR A 77 -20.83 -2.37 2.29
C THR A 77 -19.64 -2.94 3.07
N PHE A 78 -18.43 -2.80 2.50
CA PHE A 78 -17.18 -3.04 3.21
C PHE A 78 -17.07 -2.14 4.45
N SER A 79 -17.43 -2.70 5.61
CA SER A 79 -17.63 -1.96 6.86
C SER A 79 -16.32 -1.80 7.63
N HIS A 80 -15.32 -1.21 6.99
CA HIS A 80 -14.02 -0.89 7.57
C HIS A 80 -13.66 0.56 7.30
N GLY A 81 -13.28 1.28 8.36
CA GLY A 81 -12.92 2.68 8.24
C GLY A 81 -12.44 3.28 9.56
N PHE A 82 -11.85 4.46 9.46
CA PHE A 82 -11.40 5.28 10.59
C PHE A 82 -12.06 6.65 10.47
N THR A 83 -12.28 7.35 11.58
CA THR A 83 -12.88 8.69 11.58
C THR A 83 -12.13 9.67 10.65
N TYR A 84 -10.81 9.52 10.53
CA TYR A 84 -9.95 10.37 9.71
C TYR A 84 -9.46 9.67 8.43
N PHE A 85 -10.12 8.60 7.97
CA PHE A 85 -9.76 7.93 6.72
C PHE A 85 -9.86 8.94 5.56
N GLY A 86 -8.78 9.09 4.78
CA GLY A 86 -8.75 10.03 3.67
C GLY A 86 -8.75 11.51 4.10
N HIS A 87 -8.23 11.83 5.30
CA HIS A 87 -8.15 13.20 5.80
C HIS A 87 -7.52 14.16 4.77
N LEU A 88 -8.32 15.12 4.29
CA LEU A 88 -7.97 16.02 3.18
C LEU A 88 -6.58 16.66 3.34
N VAL A 89 -6.28 17.25 4.50
CA VAL A 89 -5.00 17.93 4.74
C VAL A 89 -3.82 16.95 4.66
N SER A 90 -3.96 15.74 5.21
CA SER A 90 -2.91 14.73 5.16
C SER A 90 -2.67 14.27 3.71
N CYS A 91 -3.73 14.11 2.92
CA CYS A 91 -3.63 13.77 1.51
C CYS A 91 -2.94 14.87 0.70
N VAL A 92 -3.28 16.15 0.91
CA VAL A 92 -2.64 17.27 0.22
C VAL A 92 -1.15 17.36 0.57
N VAL A 93 -0.80 17.20 1.85
CA VAL A 93 0.61 17.18 2.28
C VAL A 93 1.37 16.01 1.66
N ALA A 94 0.75 14.82 1.59
CA ALA A 94 1.36 13.66 0.93
C ALA A 94 1.57 13.89 -0.58
N ILE A 95 0.59 14.46 -1.28
CA ILE A 95 0.73 14.84 -2.70
C ILE A 95 1.87 15.82 -2.89
N GLU A 96 2.02 16.81 -2.01
CA GLU A 96 3.11 17.77 -2.11
C GLU A 96 4.48 17.14 -1.84
N ALA A 97 4.57 16.27 -0.83
CA ALA A 97 5.79 15.49 -0.58
C ALA A 97 6.20 14.65 -1.80
N LEU A 98 5.23 13.99 -2.47
CA LEU A 98 5.48 13.21 -3.67
C LEU A 98 6.01 14.02 -4.86
N LYS A 99 5.65 15.30 -4.99
CA LYS A 99 6.18 16.16 -6.06
C LYS A 99 7.62 16.61 -5.81
N ILE A 100 8.05 16.58 -4.55
CA ILE A 100 9.40 16.97 -4.14
C ILE A 100 10.39 15.81 -4.35
N TYR A 101 9.91 14.57 -4.29
CA TYR A 101 10.70 13.36 -4.56
C TYR A 101 11.01 13.17 -6.05
#